data_AF-A0A9Q0DHE8-F1
#
_entry.id   AF-A0A9Q0DHE8-F1
#
_cell.length_a   1.000
_cell.length_b   1.000
_cell.length_c   1.000
_cell.angle_alpha   90.00
_cell.angle_beta   90.00
_cell.angle_gamma   90.00
#
_symmetry.space_group_name_H-M   'P 1'
#
loop_
_entity.id
_entity.type
_entity.pdbx_description
1 polymer ?
#
loop_
_entity_poly.entity_id
_entity_poly.type
_entity_poly.pdbx_seq_one_letter_code
_entity_poly.pdbx_strand_id
1 'polypeptide(L)'
;MTALSTTEIAEIVRLYSTLSDMDKAPSKYILKSKKNTLPGPWRASRKRRGSTPGQQAAERLFMTHGQAAQSPDGNRIAECVCLRLLKEYSQSRNRPKDCKGKILPIPQAIVHTYNRIKQLVEDSWVIQDQTNLVLVTINDTTVACW
;
A
#
# COMPACT_ATOMS: atom_id res chain seq x y z
N MET A 1 9.03 1.94 -20.59
CA MET A 1 8.98 1.22 -19.30
C MET A 1 10.23 0.37 -19.21
N THR A 2 11.10 0.61 -18.23
CA THR A 2 12.28 -0.23 -17.99
C THR A 2 11.85 -1.41 -17.13
N ALA A 3 12.04 -2.64 -17.62
CA ALA A 3 11.89 -3.85 -16.83
C ALA A 3 13.07 -4.00 -15.86
N LEU A 4 12.90 -4.76 -14.77
CA LEU A 4 14.00 -5.10 -13.87
C LEU A 4 15.08 -5.87 -14.63
N SER A 5 16.34 -5.49 -14.43
CA SER A 5 17.48 -6.23 -14.96
C SER A 5 17.66 -7.55 -14.21
N THR A 6 18.28 -8.53 -14.85
CA THR A 6 18.55 -9.85 -14.24
C THR A 6 19.37 -9.73 -12.95
N THR A 7 20.30 -8.77 -12.88
CA THR A 7 21.12 -8.52 -11.69
C THR A 7 20.29 -7.96 -10.53
N GLU A 8 19.36 -7.04 -10.82
CA GLU A 8 18.44 -6.50 -9.79
C GLU A 8 17.50 -7.59 -9.27
N ILE A 9 16.97 -8.44 -10.17
CA ILE A 9 16.11 -9.57 -9.78
C ILE A 9 16.85 -10.53 -8.85
N ALA A 10 18.07 -10.95 -9.23
CA ALA A 10 18.87 -11.85 -8.42
C ALA A 10 19.19 -11.26 -7.04
N GLU A 11 19.47 -9.95 -6.98
CA GLU A 11 19.74 -9.27 -5.72
C GLU A 11 18.48 -9.18 -4.83
N ILE A 12 17.31 -8.90 -5.40
CA ILE A 12 16.04 -8.89 -4.66
C ILE A 12 15.76 -10.27 -4.05
N VAL A 13 15.93 -11.34 -4.83
CA VAL A 13 15.75 -12.72 -4.34
C VAL A 13 16.75 -13.04 -3.23
N ARG A 14 18.01 -12.64 -3.39
CA ARG A 14 19.05 -12.84 -2.39
C ARG A 14 18.71 -12.12 -1.08
N LEU A 15 18.32 -10.85 -1.16
CA LEU A 15 17.91 -10.05 0.01
C LEU A 15 16.68 -10.64 0.69
N TYR A 16 15.69 -11.07 -0.07
CA TYR A 16 14.50 -11.74 0.46
C TYR A 16 14.85 -13.05 1.16
N SER A 17 15.76 -13.84 0.59
CA SER A 17 16.20 -15.11 1.19
C SER A 17 16.90 -14.91 2.54
N THR A 18 17.63 -13.81 2.70
CA THR A 18 18.28 -13.42 3.96
C THR A 18 17.36 -12.79 5.00
N LEU A 19 16.11 -12.47 4.62
CA LEU A 19 15.12 -11.87 5.51
C LEU A 19 14.69 -12.85 6.62
N SER A 20 14.31 -12.34 7.79
CA SER A 20 13.75 -13.14 8.88
C SER A 20 12.44 -13.80 8.46
N ASP A 21 12.16 -15.00 8.98
CA ASP A 21 10.89 -15.70 8.73
C ASP A 21 9.68 -14.90 9.21
N MET A 22 9.86 -14.05 10.24
CA MET A 22 8.82 -13.13 10.69
C MET A 22 8.42 -12.13 9.60
N ASP A 23 9.39 -11.65 8.82
CA ASP A 23 9.17 -10.63 7.78
C ASP A 23 8.74 -11.26 6.45
N LYS A 24 9.03 -12.56 6.26
CA LYS A 24 8.50 -13.36 5.15
C LYS A 24 7.06 -13.81 5.38
N ALA A 25 6.56 -13.72 6.62
CA ALA A 25 5.22 -14.15 6.96
C ALA A 25 4.19 -13.34 6.15
N PRO A 26 3.20 -13.99 5.53
CA PRO A 26 2.21 -13.27 4.74
C PRO A 26 1.40 -12.32 5.63
N SER A 27 1.22 -11.08 5.18
CA SER A 27 0.37 -10.09 5.84
C SER A 27 -1.05 -10.65 6.02
N LYS A 28 -1.41 -11.00 7.26
CA LYS A 28 -2.78 -11.43 7.58
C LYS A 28 -3.69 -10.21 7.53
N TYR A 29 -4.68 -10.22 6.63
CA TYR A 29 -5.69 -9.17 6.62
C TYR A 29 -6.61 -9.27 7.84
N ILE A 30 -6.29 -8.50 8.88
CA ILE A 30 -7.22 -8.28 9.98
C ILE A 30 -8.22 -7.23 9.50
N LEU A 31 -9.43 -7.68 9.15
CA LEU A 31 -10.56 -6.77 8.95
C LEU A 31 -10.73 -6.00 10.26
N LYS A 32 -10.35 -4.72 10.25
CA LYS A 32 -10.67 -3.80 11.34
C LYS A 32 -12.18 -3.55 11.29
N SER A 33 -12.98 -4.52 11.73
CA SER A 33 -14.39 -4.29 11.98
C SER A 33 -14.45 -3.17 13.02
N LYS A 34 -15.11 -2.05 12.71
CA LYS A 34 -15.36 -1.01 13.72
C LYS A 34 -16.01 -1.69 14.92
N LYS A 35 -15.29 -1.75 16.04
CA LYS A 35 -15.79 -2.33 17.28
C LYS A 35 -16.91 -1.41 17.79
N ASN A 36 -18.12 -1.96 17.74
CA ASN A 36 -19.30 -1.64 18.55
C ASN A 36 -20.06 -0.36 18.18
N THR A 37 -21.10 -0.51 17.36
CA THR A 37 -22.34 0.25 17.57
C THR A 37 -22.80 -0.05 18.99
N LEU A 38 -22.77 0.95 19.88
CA LEU A 38 -23.32 0.83 21.23
C LEU A 38 -24.77 0.32 21.11
N PRO A 39 -25.19 -0.69 21.90
CA PRO A 39 -26.58 -1.15 21.89
C PRO A 39 -27.41 -0.11 22.67
N GLY A 40 -27.72 1.00 22.00
CA GLY A 40 -28.63 2.01 22.51
C GLY A 40 -30.08 1.64 22.13
N PRO A 41 -31.08 1.87 23.00
CA PRO A 41 -32.49 1.53 22.74
C PRO A 41 -33.14 2.26 21.54
N TRP A 42 -32.43 3.22 20.94
CA TRP A 42 -33.00 4.20 20.04
C TRP A 42 -32.34 4.21 18.66
N ARG A 43 -32.36 3.10 17.91
CA ARG A 43 -32.36 3.14 16.43
C ARG A 43 -33.16 1.99 15.81
N ALA A 44 -34.00 2.33 14.85
CA ALA A 44 -34.92 1.47 14.14
C ALA A 44 -34.23 0.34 13.35
N SER A 45 -34.87 -0.83 13.33
CA SER A 45 -34.59 -1.93 12.40
C SER A 45 -34.72 -1.43 10.95
N ARG A 46 -33.60 -1.20 10.27
CA ARG A 46 -33.62 -0.80 8.86
C ARG A 46 -33.54 -2.06 7.99
N LYS A 47 -34.67 -2.31 7.31
CA LYS A 47 -34.99 -3.46 6.47
C LYS A 47 -33.88 -3.87 5.48
N ARG A 48 -33.80 -5.18 5.19
CA ARG A 48 -33.12 -5.78 4.04
C ARG A 48 -33.85 -5.49 2.72
N ARG A 49 -33.07 -5.06 1.72
CA ARG A 49 -33.17 -5.23 0.25
C ARG A 49 -33.21 -3.92 -0.54
N GLY A 50 -32.34 -3.87 -1.54
CA GLY A 50 -32.08 -2.76 -2.45
C GLY A 50 -30.64 -2.30 -2.28
N SER A 51 -29.82 -2.42 -3.35
CA SER A 51 -28.48 -1.82 -3.43
C SER A 51 -28.52 -0.43 -2.84
N THR A 52 -27.82 -0.23 -1.72
CA THR A 52 -27.91 1.00 -0.93
C THR A 52 -27.40 2.14 -1.80
N PRO A 53 -28.14 3.25 -1.99
CA PRO A 53 -27.60 4.42 -2.67
C PRO A 53 -26.32 4.85 -1.94
N GLY A 54 -25.21 4.83 -2.66
CA GLY A 54 -23.89 5.06 -2.09
C GLY A 54 -23.09 3.81 -1.76
N GLN A 55 -23.55 2.59 -2.07
CA GLN A 55 -22.66 1.41 -2.03
C GLN A 55 -21.55 1.54 -3.08
N GLN A 56 -21.89 1.98 -4.29
CA GLN A 56 -20.88 2.36 -5.28
C GLN A 56 -20.10 3.61 -4.88
N ALA A 57 -20.67 4.53 -4.10
CA ALA A 57 -19.93 5.69 -3.60
C ALA A 57 -18.99 5.31 -2.45
N ALA A 58 -19.37 4.34 -1.62
CA ALA A 58 -18.58 3.77 -0.54
C ALA A 58 -17.49 2.85 -1.09
N GLU A 59 -17.80 2.07 -2.13
CA GLU A 59 -16.85 1.29 -2.92
C GLU A 59 -15.89 2.22 -3.65
N ARG A 60 -16.41 3.29 -4.29
CA ARG A 60 -15.57 4.38 -4.79
C ARG A 60 -14.75 4.98 -3.65
N LEU A 61 -15.27 5.33 -2.47
CA LEU A 61 -14.48 5.87 -1.36
C LEU A 61 -13.44 4.88 -0.81
N PHE A 62 -13.74 3.57 -0.87
CA PHE A 62 -12.79 2.50 -0.55
C PHE A 62 -11.66 2.44 -1.57
N MET A 63 -11.98 2.62 -2.85
CA MET A 63 -11.03 2.65 -3.96
C MET A 63 -10.40 4.04 -4.19
N THR A 64 -10.97 5.10 -3.60
CA THR A 64 -10.71 6.51 -3.89
C THR A 64 -10.59 7.23 -2.54
N HIS A 65 -9.39 7.17 -1.97
CA HIS A 65 -8.84 8.13 -0.99
C HIS A 65 -9.39 8.19 0.46
N GLY A 66 -10.16 7.21 0.94
CA GLY A 66 -10.87 7.36 2.23
C GLY A 66 -10.37 6.60 3.46
N GLN A 67 -9.57 5.54 3.31
CA GLN A 67 -9.12 4.73 4.44
C GLN A 67 -7.61 4.48 4.33
N ALA A 68 -6.88 4.75 5.40
CA ALA A 68 -5.52 4.28 5.56
C ALA A 68 -5.52 2.75 5.46
N ALA A 69 -4.55 2.19 4.73
CA ALA A 69 -4.30 0.76 4.73
C ALA A 69 -3.95 0.29 6.15
N GLN A 70 -3.82 -1.03 6.32
CA GLN A 70 -3.47 -1.70 7.58
C GLN A 70 -2.40 -0.97 8.40
N SER A 71 -2.34 -1.26 9.70
CA SER A 71 -1.25 -0.75 10.53
C SER A 71 0.10 -1.18 9.94
N PRO A 72 1.14 -0.32 10.02
CA PRO A 72 2.46 -0.60 9.47
C PRO A 72 3.05 -1.92 9.99
N ASP A 73 2.71 -2.31 11.23
CA ASP A 73 3.05 -3.60 11.84
C ASP A 73 2.70 -4.83 10.98
N GLY A 74 1.68 -4.72 10.12
CA GLY A 74 1.23 -5.80 9.25
C GLY A 74 2.03 -5.95 7.94
N ASN A 75 2.79 -4.92 7.54
CA ASN A 75 3.61 -4.96 6.33
C ASN A 75 4.91 -4.15 6.49
N ARG A 76 5.86 -4.75 7.23
CA ARG A 76 7.16 -4.16 7.56
C ARG A 76 8.00 -3.85 6.32
N ILE A 77 7.90 -4.65 5.26
CA ILE A 77 8.62 -4.40 4.01
C ILE A 77 8.08 -3.13 3.33
N ALA A 78 6.76 -2.99 3.21
CA ALA A 78 6.14 -1.81 2.63
C ALA A 78 6.46 -0.54 3.44
N GLU A 79 6.40 -0.63 4.77
CA GLU A 79 6.81 0.45 5.67
C GLU A 79 8.28 0.84 5.45
N CYS A 80 9.20 -0.12 5.47
CA CYS A 80 10.63 0.15 5.24
C CYS A 80 10.88 0.82 3.89
N VAL A 81 10.19 0.41 2.83
CA VAL A 81 10.29 1.07 1.52
C VAL A 81 9.79 2.52 1.62
N CYS A 82 8.65 2.76 2.27
CA CYS A 82 8.11 4.10 2.45
C CYS A 82 9.06 5.00 3.26
N LEU A 83 9.63 4.52 4.36
CA LEU A 83 10.60 5.24 5.18
C LEU A 83 11.88 5.57 4.39
N ARG A 84 12.36 4.64 3.57
CA ARG A 84 13.52 4.88 2.71
C ARG A 84 13.25 5.92 1.64
N LEU A 85 12.07 5.89 1.02
CA LEU A 85 11.61 6.92 0.08
C LEU A 85 11.42 8.28 0.76
N LEU A 86 10.90 8.32 1.99
CA LEU A 86 10.77 9.55 2.77
C LEU A 86 12.13 10.21 3.03
N LYS A 87 13.14 9.42 3.41
CA LYS A 87 14.51 9.90 3.61
C LYS A 87 15.08 10.48 2.31
N GLU A 88 14.85 9.81 1.18
CA GLU A 88 15.28 10.28 -0.14
C GLU A 88 14.59 11.59 -0.56
N TYR A 89 13.27 11.67 -0.36
CA TYR A 89 12.42 12.80 -0.77
C TYR A 89 12.38 13.98 0.20
N SER A 90 13.06 13.84 1.33
CA SER A 90 13.41 14.96 2.20
C SER A 90 14.21 16.01 1.42
N GLN A 91 15.04 15.58 0.45
CA GLN A 91 15.68 16.47 -0.51
C GLN A 91 14.74 16.76 -1.67
N SER A 92 14.39 18.04 -1.86
CA SER A 92 13.43 18.47 -2.89
C SER A 92 13.87 18.13 -4.32
N ARG A 93 15.18 18.03 -4.56
CA ARG A 93 15.77 17.66 -5.86
C ARG A 93 15.47 16.23 -6.27
N ASN A 94 15.30 15.32 -5.32
CA ASN A 94 15.13 13.89 -5.59
C ASN A 94 13.64 13.53 -5.74
N ARG A 95 12.75 14.50 -5.52
CA ARG A 95 11.31 14.27 -5.63
C ARG A 95 10.88 14.16 -7.10
N PRO A 96 10.03 13.17 -7.43
CA PRO A 96 9.41 13.07 -8.74
C PRO A 96 8.59 14.32 -9.06
N LYS A 97 8.53 14.63 -10.36
CA LYS A 97 7.75 15.73 -10.90
C LYS A 97 6.50 15.16 -11.58
N ASP A 98 5.40 15.88 -11.45
CA ASP A 98 4.17 15.62 -12.20
C ASP A 98 4.41 15.82 -13.72
N CYS A 99 3.47 15.37 -14.55
CA CYS A 99 3.44 15.59 -15.99
C CYS A 99 3.57 17.08 -16.38
N LYS A 100 3.18 17.98 -15.48
CA LYS A 100 3.30 19.44 -15.63
C LYS A 100 4.64 20.01 -15.12
N GLY A 101 5.59 19.16 -14.76
CA GLY A 101 6.91 19.53 -14.23
C GLY A 101 6.92 20.05 -12.78
N LYS A 102 5.77 20.04 -12.10
CA LYS A 102 5.65 20.46 -10.69
C LYS A 102 6.15 19.37 -9.76
N ILE A 103 6.91 19.74 -8.72
CA ILE A 103 7.40 18.80 -7.71
C ILE A 103 6.20 18.24 -6.93
N LEU A 104 6.11 16.92 -6.82
CA LEU A 104 5.06 16.27 -6.05
C LEU A 104 5.24 16.51 -4.53
N PRO A 105 4.15 16.69 -3.77
CA PRO A 105 4.16 16.60 -2.31
C PRO A 105 4.75 15.26 -1.84
N ILE A 106 5.33 15.23 -0.64
CA ILE A 106 6.04 14.04 -0.13
C ILE A 106 5.17 12.77 -0.15
N PRO A 107 3.93 12.76 0.39
CA PRO A 107 3.11 11.54 0.35
C PRO A 107 2.84 11.06 -1.09
N GLN A 108 2.53 11.98 -1.99
CA GLN A 108 2.28 11.67 -3.40
C GLN A 108 3.53 11.14 -4.12
N ALA A 109 4.69 11.72 -3.84
CA ALA A 109 5.97 11.25 -4.35
C ALA A 109 6.27 9.81 -3.90
N ILE A 110 6.04 9.50 -2.62
CA ILE A 110 6.20 8.16 -2.07
C ILE A 110 5.24 7.19 -2.75
N VAL A 111 3.95 7.50 -2.79
CA VAL A 111 2.92 6.64 -3.41
C VAL A 111 3.22 6.39 -4.88
N HIS A 112 3.63 7.42 -5.63
CA HIS A 112 3.98 7.31 -7.04
C HIS A 112 5.12 6.30 -7.26
N THR A 113 6.25 6.48 -6.57
CA THR A 113 7.43 5.62 -6.75
C THR A 113 7.21 4.23 -6.16
N TYR A 114 6.53 4.14 -5.02
CA TYR A 114 6.18 2.86 -4.42
C TYR A 114 5.32 2.02 -5.37
N ASN A 115 4.28 2.61 -5.97
CA ASN A 115 3.43 1.90 -6.92
C ASN A 115 4.21 1.46 -8.16
N ARG A 116 5.21 2.26 -8.59
CA ARG A 116 6.12 1.85 -9.65
C ARG A 116 6.97 0.64 -9.26
N ILE A 117 7.53 0.63 -8.05
CA ILE A 117 8.29 -0.51 -7.51
C ILE A 117 7.40 -1.75 -7.40
N LYS A 118 6.19 -1.59 -6.86
CA LYS A 118 5.18 -2.65 -6.75
C LYS A 118 4.90 -3.28 -8.11
N GLN A 119 4.63 -2.47 -9.13
CA GLN A 119 4.44 -2.96 -10.50
C GLN A 119 5.66 -3.74 -11.00
N LEU A 120 6.87 -3.23 -10.81
CA LEU A 120 8.08 -3.93 -11.26
C LEU A 120 8.27 -5.30 -10.60
N VAL A 121 7.92 -5.41 -9.31
CA VAL A 121 7.96 -6.67 -8.56
C VAL A 121 6.85 -7.61 -9.04
N GLU A 122 5.63 -7.10 -9.26
CA GLU A 122 4.48 -7.88 -9.74
C GLU A 122 4.62 -8.32 -11.21
N ASP A 123 5.35 -7.57 -12.04
CA ASP A 123 5.62 -7.90 -13.43
C ASP A 123 6.72 -8.97 -13.58
N SER A 124 7.53 -9.20 -12.54
CA SER A 124 8.66 -10.15 -12.58
C SER A 124 8.25 -11.55 -12.11
N TRP A 125 8.10 -12.46 -13.07
CA TRP A 125 7.76 -13.86 -12.79
C TRP A 125 8.78 -14.56 -11.89
N VAL A 126 10.08 -14.24 -12.02
CA VAL A 126 11.15 -14.86 -11.21
C VAL A 126 10.99 -14.52 -9.74
N ILE A 127 10.66 -13.26 -9.44
CA ILE A 127 10.45 -12.81 -8.05
C ILE A 127 9.21 -13.48 -7.48
N GLN A 128 8.13 -13.60 -8.25
CA GLN A 128 6.90 -14.28 -7.83
C GLN A 128 7.08 -15.78 -7.59
N ASP A 129 7.90 -16.44 -8.41
CA ASP A 129 8.15 -17.88 -8.29
C ASP A 129 9.07 -18.20 -7.10
N GLN A 130 10.09 -17.36 -6.88
CA GLN A 130 11.13 -17.63 -5.88
C GLN A 130 10.86 -17.00 -4.50
N THR A 131 9.90 -16.07 -4.41
CA THR A 131 9.61 -15.33 -3.17
C THR A 131 8.10 -15.17 -2.96
N ASN A 132 7.67 -15.11 -1.69
CA ASN A 132 6.30 -14.72 -1.35
C ASN A 132 6.20 -13.20 -1.12
N LEU A 133 7.00 -12.41 -1.83
CA LEU A 133 7.05 -10.96 -1.66
C LEU A 133 5.78 -10.32 -2.24
N VAL A 134 4.94 -9.76 -1.36
CA VAL A 134 3.71 -9.06 -1.75
C VAL A 134 3.73 -7.65 -1.16
N LEU A 135 3.78 -6.65 -2.05
CA LEU A 135 3.69 -5.25 -1.68
C LEU A 135 2.21 -4.82 -1.65
N VAL A 136 1.76 -4.28 -0.52
CA VAL A 136 0.37 -3.82 -0.35
C VAL A 136 0.11 -2.55 -1.15
N THR A 137 -1.10 -2.39 -1.65
CA THR A 137 -1.50 -1.11 -2.25
C THR A 137 -1.57 -0.03 -1.17
N ILE A 138 -0.82 1.04 -1.36
CA ILE A 138 -0.81 2.22 -0.49
C ILE A 138 -1.44 3.43 -1.20
N ASN A 139 -2.03 4.33 -0.43
CA ASN A 139 -2.58 5.60 -0.90
C ASN A 139 -2.00 6.77 -0.08
N ASP A 140 -2.25 8.01 -0.51
CA ASP A 140 -1.74 9.22 0.15
C ASP A 140 -2.10 9.26 1.66
N THR A 141 -3.33 8.83 2.00
CA THR A 141 -3.79 8.77 3.39
C THR A 141 -3.05 7.72 4.21
N THR A 142 -2.63 6.61 3.61
CA THR A 142 -1.83 5.57 4.28
C THR A 142 -0.47 6.12 4.63
N VAL A 143 0.22 6.71 3.65
CA VAL A 143 1.56 7.27 3.84
C VAL A 143 1.56 8.45 4.81
N ALA A 144 0.48 9.23 4.86
CA ALA A 144 0.36 10.31 5.84
C ALA A 144 0.02 9.83 7.26
N CYS A 145 -0.57 8.65 7.41
CA CYS A 145 -0.91 8.06 8.71
C CYS A 145 0.20 7.18 9.29
N TRP A 146 1.05 6.60 8.45
CA TRP A 146 2.26 5.86 8.83
C TRP A 146 3.38 6.84 9.17
#